data_AF-A0A3A9X977-F1
#
_entry.id   AF-A0A3A9X977-F1
#
_cell.length_a   1.000
_cell.length_b   1.000
_cell.length_c   1.000
_cell.angle_alpha   90.00
_cell.angle_beta   90.00
_cell.angle_gamma   90.00
#
_symmetry.space_group_name_H-M   'P 1'
#
loop_
_entity.id
_entity.type
_entity.pdbx_description
1 polymer ?
#
loop_
_entity_poly.entity_id
_entity_poly.type
_entity_poly.pdbx_seq_one_letter_code
_entity_poly.pdbx_strand_id
1 'polypeptide(L)' 'MNKKRLSVAANLGAPSYKMLLELGYEITIEGKTWIAESDDWILRSEGPIELLGLANIVEKKGENWKVTDSEIAEFLKKIE' A
#
# COMPACT_ATOMS: atom_id res chain seq x y z
N MET A 1 17.76 8.66 22.45
CA MET A 1 16.52 7.88 22.22
C MET A 1 16.87 6.56 21.54
N ASN A 2 16.43 5.42 22.08
CA ASN A 2 16.50 4.14 21.37
C ASN A 2 15.41 4.10 20.29
N LYS A 3 15.81 3.92 19.03
CA LYS A 3 14.87 3.75 17.91
C LYS A 3 14.33 2.32 17.91
N LYS A 4 13.01 2.16 17.82
CA LYS A 4 12.39 0.87 17.53
C LYS A 4 12.60 0.53 16.05
N ARG A 5 12.84 -0.75 15.74
CA ARG A 5 13.05 -1.24 14.37
C ARG A 5 11.87 -2.13 13.98
N LEU A 6 11.40 -1.96 12.76
CA LEU A 6 10.36 -2.78 12.15
C LEU A 6 10.79 -3.05 10.71
N SER A 7 10.66 -4.28 10.25
CA SER A 7 11.01 -4.68 8.89
C SER A 7 9.96 -5.66 8.36
N VAL A 8 9.89 -5.80 7.04
CA VAL A 8 8.96 -6.73 6.37
C VAL A 8 9.14 -8.18 6.87
N ALA A 9 10.37 -8.57 7.22
CA ALA A 9 10.70 -9.88 7.79
C ALA A 9 10.02 -10.18 9.14
N ALA A 10 9.39 -9.19 9.79
CA ALA A 10 8.59 -9.38 11.00
C ALA A 10 7.15 -9.85 10.72
N ASN A 11 6.90 -10.51 9.57
CA ASN A 11 5.59 -11.01 9.15
C ASN A 11 4.50 -9.93 9.08
N LEU A 12 4.82 -8.78 8.49
CA LEU A 12 3.91 -7.64 8.39
C LEU A 12 2.67 -7.88 7.52
N GLY A 13 2.62 -8.97 6.75
CA GLY A 13 1.43 -9.29 5.94
C GLY A 13 0.15 -9.44 6.78
N ALA A 14 0.22 -10.13 7.92
CA ALA A 14 -0.93 -10.31 8.80
C ALA A 14 -1.46 -9.00 9.41
N PRO A 15 -0.64 -8.13 10.04
CA PRO A 15 -1.13 -6.85 10.52
C PRO A 15 -1.58 -5.95 9.37
N SER A 16 -0.93 -5.98 8.20
CA SER A 16 -1.38 -5.19 7.05
C SER A 16 -2.76 -5.60 6.55
N TYR A 17 -3.02 -6.92 6.44
CA TYR A 17 -4.34 -7.44 6.10
C TYR A 17 -5.40 -6.99 7.11
N LYS A 18 -5.11 -7.11 8.41
CA LYS A 18 -6.03 -6.68 9.46
C LYS A 18 -6.35 -5.18 9.37
N MET A 19 -5.34 -4.35 9.12
CA MET A 19 -5.53 -2.91 8.97
C MET A 19 -6.39 -2.58 7.75
N LEU A 20 -6.22 -3.28 6.62
CA LEU A 20 -7.08 -3.08 5.45
C LEU A 20 -8.56 -3.34 5.76
N LEU A 21 -8.86 -4.40 6.51
CA LEU A 21 -10.23 -4.68 6.97
C LEU A 21 -10.75 -3.58 7.91
N GLU A 22 -9.91 -3.09 8.83
CA GLU A 22 -10.26 -2.00 9.75
C GLU A 22 -10.50 -0.67 9.02
N LEU A 23 -9.88 -0.48 7.86
CA LEU A 23 -10.10 0.65 6.94
C LEU A 23 -11.36 0.48 6.09
N GLY A 24 -12.09 -0.64 6.21
CA GLY A 24 -13.34 -0.88 5.50
C GLY A 24 -13.18 -1.49 4.11
N TYR A 25 -11.98 -1.99 3.76
CA TYR A 25 -11.79 -2.71 2.49
C TYR A 25 -12.27 -4.16 2.58
N GLU A 26 -12.97 -4.62 1.55
CA GLU A 26 -13.17 -6.04 1.28
C GLU A 26 -11.95 -6.60 0.53
N ILE A 27 -11.47 -7.78 0.93
CA ILE A 27 -10.26 -8.39 0.36
C ILE A 27 -10.62 -9.67 -0.38
N THR A 28 -10.24 -9.75 -1.65
CA THR A 28 -10.35 -10.96 -2.48
C THR A 28 -8.99 -11.33 -3.07
N ILE A 29 -8.85 -12.58 -3.51
CA ILE A 29 -7.60 -13.09 -4.11
C ILE A 29 -7.94 -13.76 -5.45
N GLU A 30 -7.38 -13.23 -6.52
CA GLU A 30 -7.49 -13.76 -7.89
C GLU A 30 -6.13 -14.31 -8.34
N GLY A 31 -5.96 -15.63 -8.23
CA GLY A 31 -4.69 -16.28 -8.53
C GLY A 31 -3.58 -15.85 -7.57
N LYS A 32 -2.66 -14.99 -8.04
CA LYS A 32 -1.57 -14.41 -7.22
C LYS A 32 -1.83 -12.95 -6.84
N THR A 33 -2.92 -12.36 -7.30
CA THR A 33 -3.23 -10.96 -7.09
C THR A 33 -4.20 -10.83 -5.93
N TRP A 34 -3.83 -10.01 -4.95
CA TRP A 34 -4.71 -9.54 -3.90
C TRP A 34 -5.42 -8.28 -4.35
N ILE A 35 -6.70 -8.19 -4.07
CA ILE A 35 -7.56 -7.06 -4.42
C ILE A 35 -8.19 -6.53 -3.13
N ALA A 36 -8.10 -5.22 -2.92
CA ALA A 36 -8.79 -4.51 -1.86
C ALA A 36 -9.80 -3.54 -2.48
N GLU A 37 -11.08 -3.69 -2.13
CA GLU A 37 -12.18 -2.91 -2.69
C GLU A 37 -12.93 -2.16 -1.60
N SER A 38 -13.20 -0.88 -1.85
CA SER A 38 -14.09 -0.02 -1.08
C SER A 38 -15.05 0.69 -2.04
N ASP A 39 -15.96 1.51 -1.52
CA ASP A 39 -16.93 2.26 -2.35
C ASP A 39 -16.25 3.16 -3.40
N ASP A 40 -15.05 3.66 -3.11
CA ASP A 40 -14.35 4.65 -3.95
C ASP A 40 -13.16 4.05 -4.72
N TRP A 41 -12.59 2.93 -4.28
CA TRP A 41 -11.30 2.42 -4.80
C TRP A 41 -11.26 0.90 -4.95
N ILE A 42 -10.68 0.45 -6.06
CA ILE A 42 -10.22 -0.93 -6.26
C ILE A 42 -8.69 -0.92 -6.37
N LEU A 43 -8.03 -1.51 -5.38
CA LEU A 43 -6.57 -1.56 -5.26
C LEU A 43 -6.10 -2.99 -5.53
N ARG A 44 -4.98 -3.15 -6.25
CA ARG A 44 -4.45 -4.47 -6.64
C ARG A 44 -2.96 -4.56 -6.38
N SER A 45 -2.51 -5.67 -5.78
CA SER A 45 -1.09 -5.96 -5.60
C SER A 45 -0.81 -7.45 -5.39
N GLU A 46 0.45 -7.82 -5.17
CA GLU A 46 0.86 -9.21 -4.89
C GLU A 46 0.72 -9.59 -3.42
N GLY A 47 0.43 -8.63 -2.54
CA GLY A 47 0.29 -8.87 -1.12
C GLY A 47 -0.38 -7.74 -0.33
N PRO A 48 -0.74 -8.02 0.93
CA PRO A 48 -1.44 -7.08 1.79
C PRO A 48 -0.57 -5.88 2.24
N ILE A 49 0.76 -6.00 2.25
CA ILE A 49 1.65 -4.89 2.63
C ILE A 49 1.59 -3.79 1.57
N GLU A 50 1.72 -4.18 0.31
CA GLU A 50 1.66 -3.29 -0.83
C GLU A 50 0.26 -2.68 -0.98
N LEU A 51 -0.80 -3.48 -0.78
CA LEU A 51 -2.17 -2.99 -0.74
C LEU A 51 -2.38 -1.92 0.35
N LEU A 52 -1.86 -2.13 1.56
CA LEU A 52 -1.93 -1.12 2.62
C LEU A 52 -1.15 0.15 2.24
N GLY A 53 -0.05 0.00 1.51
CA GLY A 53 0.67 1.13 0.91
C GLY A 53 -0.21 1.94 -0.04
N LEU A 54 -0.90 1.27 -0.96
CA LEU A 54 -1.85 1.91 -1.89
C LEU A 54 -3.00 2.59 -1.15
N ALA A 55 -3.61 1.89 -0.18
CA ALA A 55 -4.70 2.42 0.64
C ALA A 55 -4.26 3.72 1.34
N ASN A 56 -3.07 3.75 1.93
CA ASN A 56 -2.54 4.94 2.59
C ASN A 56 -2.25 6.10 1.62
N ILE A 57 -1.89 5.81 0.36
CA ILE A 57 -1.72 6.84 -0.67
C ILE A 57 -3.07 7.47 -0.99
N VAL A 58 -4.09 6.65 -1.29
CA VAL A 58 -5.42 7.16 -1.66
C VAL A 58 -6.11 7.85 -0.49
N GLU A 59 -5.98 7.35 0.74
CA GLU A 59 -6.50 8.01 1.95
C GLU A 59 -5.90 9.41 2.17
N LYS A 60 -4.61 9.58 1.87
CA LYS A 60 -3.89 10.85 2.10
C LYS A 60 -3.98 11.84 0.96
N LYS A 61 -4.16 11.37 -0.28
CA LYS A 61 -4.04 12.17 -1.50
C LYS A 61 -5.30 12.15 -2.37
N GLY A 62 -6.17 11.17 -2.18
CA GLY A 62 -7.32 10.93 -3.04
C GLY A 62 -6.93 10.84 -4.50
N GLU A 63 -7.71 11.49 -5.36
CA GLU A 63 -7.48 11.57 -6.80
C GLU A 63 -6.15 12.28 -7.18
N ASN A 64 -5.61 13.11 -6.29
CA ASN A 64 -4.36 13.85 -6.50
C ASN A 64 -3.11 13.07 -6.06
N TRP A 65 -3.15 11.74 -6.11
CA TRP A 65 -2.03 10.88 -5.71
C TRP A 65 -0.83 10.96 -6.66
N LYS A 66 -1.04 11.38 -7.90
CA LYS A 66 0.01 11.47 -8.92
C LYS A 66 1.03 12.55 -8.55
N VAL A 67 2.29 12.20 -8.70
CA VAL A 67 3.43 13.13 -8.62
C VAL A 67 3.81 13.61 -10.01
N THR A 68 4.59 14.70 -10.08
CA THR A 68 5.10 15.29 -11.32
C THR A 68 6.21 14.44 -11.95
N ASP A 69 6.44 14.61 -13.25
CA ASP A 69 7.54 13.94 -13.97
C ASP A 69 8.91 14.22 -13.36
N SER A 70 9.13 15.43 -12.83
CA SER A 70 10.36 15.78 -12.12
C SER A 70 10.54 14.97 -10.83
N GLU A 71 9.48 14.77 -10.05
CA GLU A 71 9.52 13.97 -8.82
C GLU A 71 9.74 12.49 -9.14
N ILE A 72 9.16 11.99 -10.24
CA ILE A 72 9.42 10.64 -10.75
C ILE A 72 10.90 10.50 -11.12
N ALA A 73 11.45 11.44 -11.88
CA ALA A 73 12.86 11.41 -12.27
C ALA A 73 13.82 11.49 -11.07
N GLU A 74 13.46 12.21 -10.00
CA GLU A 74 14.22 12.22 -8.76
C GLU A 74 14.19 10.89 -8.02
N PHE A 75 13.03 10.21 -7.99
CA PHE A 75 12.91 8.89 -7.40
C PHE A 75 13.73 7.84 -8.17
N LEU A 76 13.69 7.83 -9.50
CA LEU A 76 14.42 6.86 -10.34
C LEU A 76 15.94 6.91 -10.07
N LYS A 77 16.51 8.11 -9.89
CA LYS A 77 17.93 8.29 -9.51
C LYS A 77 18.33 7.64 -8.18
N LYS A 78 17.39 7.20 -7.35
CA LYS A 78 17.66 6.55 -6.05
C LYS A 78 17.61 5.03 -6.13
N ILE A 79 16.97 4.48 -7.15
CA ILE A 79 16.72 3.04 -7.29
C ILE A 79 17.44 2.41 -8.48
N GLU A 80 17.99 3.24 -9.38
CA GLU A 80 19.04 2.89 -10.33
C GLU A 80 20.43 2.86 -9.67
#